data_AF-Q6ZE89-F1
#
_entry.id   AF-Q6ZE89-F1
#
_cell.length_a   1.000
_cell.length_b   1.000
_cell.length_c   1.000
_cell.angle_alpha   90.00
_cell.angle_beta   90.00
_cell.angle_gamma   90.00
#
_symmetry.space_group_name_H-M   'P 1'
#
loop_
_entity.id
_entity.type
_entity.pdbx_description
1 polymer ?
#
loop_
_entity_poly.entity_id
_entity_poly.type
_entity_poly.pdbx_seq_one_letter_code
_entity_poly.pdbx_strand_id
1 'polypeptide(L)' 'MTNQQGNVNARNREEDPDILGSEKALRRAAQRARERAKQAGIGVIILKDGEIVEELPDS' A
#
# COMPACT_ATOMS: atom_id res chain seq x y z
N MET A 1 -26.56 -5.97 34.41
CA MET A 1 -25.41 -6.88 34.51
C MET A 1 -24.76 -6.94 33.13
N THR A 2 -24.23 -5.82 32.61
CA THR A 2 -22.85 -5.29 32.72
C THR A 2 -22.14 -5.49 31.38
N ASN A 3 -21.94 -4.36 30.70
CA ASN A 3 -21.19 -4.21 29.46
C ASN A 3 -19.77 -4.80 29.58
N GLN A 4 -19.32 -5.50 28.55
CA GLN A 4 -17.89 -5.55 28.22
C GLN A 4 -17.71 -5.07 26.79
N GLN A 5 -17.66 -3.74 26.67
CA GLN A 5 -17.00 -3.06 25.57
C GLN A 5 -15.55 -3.54 25.58
N GLY A 6 -15.15 -4.30 24.55
CA GLY A 6 -13.77 -4.64 24.29
C GLY A 6 -13.00 -3.36 23.98
N ASN A 7 -12.45 -2.75 25.04
CA ASN A 7 -11.45 -1.69 24.94
C ASN A 7 -10.18 -2.31 24.34
N VAL A 8 -10.13 -2.42 23.01
CA VAL A 8 -8.88 -2.56 22.29
C VAL A 8 -8.16 -1.24 22.44
N ASN A 9 -7.42 -1.15 23.55
CA ASN A 9 -6.44 -0.10 23.80
C ASN A 9 -5.75 0.20 22.48
N ALA A 10 -6.04 1.37 21.91
CA ALA A 10 -5.25 2.00 20.88
C ALA A 10 -3.90 2.30 21.53
N ARG A 11 -3.10 1.25 21.68
CA ARG A 11 -1.70 1.37 22.03
C ARG A 11 -1.15 2.22 20.91
N ASN A 12 -0.83 3.45 21.29
CA ASN A 12 0.07 4.34 20.61
C ASN A 12 1.25 3.49 20.12
N ARG A 13 1.12 2.92 18.93
CA ARG A 13 2.16 2.18 18.27
C ARG A 13 3.06 3.32 17.84
N GLU A 14 4.07 3.62 18.66
CA GLU A 14 5.20 4.40 18.21
C GLU A 14 5.57 3.80 16.86
N GLU A 15 5.19 4.51 15.79
CA GLU A 15 5.49 4.06 14.46
C GLU A 15 7.01 4.06 14.41
N ASP A 16 7.60 2.87 14.30
CA ASP A 16 9.04 2.73 14.20
C ASP A 16 9.50 3.75 13.14
N PRO A 17 10.45 4.66 13.44
CA PRO A 17 10.86 5.71 12.52
C PRO A 17 11.28 5.16 11.15
N ASP A 18 11.78 3.91 11.10
CA ASP A 18 12.08 3.21 9.85
C ASP A 18 10.80 2.81 9.09
N ILE A 19 9.74 2.45 9.81
CA ILE A 19 8.40 2.15 9.25
C ILE A 19 7.67 3.44 8.85
N LEU A 20 7.83 4.54 9.57
CA LEU A 20 7.25 5.85 9.29
C LEU A 20 7.68 6.37 7.91
N GLY A 21 8.93 6.11 7.52
CA GLY A 21 9.44 6.37 6.17
C GLY A 21 9.06 5.32 5.13
N SER A 22 8.76 4.10 5.56
CA SER A 22 8.53 2.94 4.68
C SER A 22 7.28 3.09 3.82
N GLU A 23 6.17 3.59 4.38
CA GLU A 23 4.93 3.76 3.60
C GLU A 23 5.16 4.76 2.45
N LYS A 24 5.79 5.90 2.75
CA LYS A 24 6.13 6.91 1.74
C LYS A 24 7.12 6.37 0.71
N ALA A 25 8.06 5.51 1.11
CA ALA A 25 8.96 4.82 0.20
C ALA A 25 8.21 3.86 -0.73
N LEU A 26 7.31 3.04 -0.21
CA LEU A 26 6.48 2.09 -0.97
C LEU A 26 5.58 2.82 -1.99
N ARG A 27 4.90 3.90 -1.56
CA ARG A 27 4.09 4.73 -2.48
C ARG A 27 4.93 5.29 -3.63
N ARG A 28 6.13 5.81 -3.34
CA ARG A 28 7.06 6.31 -4.37
C ARG A 28 7.55 5.19 -5.29
N ALA A 29 7.85 4.01 -4.76
CA ALA A 29 8.26 2.86 -5.56
C ALA A 29 7.15 2.42 -6.52
N ALA A 30 5.92 2.32 -6.02
CA ALA A 30 4.74 1.98 -6.83
C ALA A 30 4.49 3.00 -7.95
N GLN A 31 4.58 4.30 -7.65
CA GLN A 31 4.44 5.35 -8.65
C GLN A 31 5.52 5.24 -9.74
N ARG A 32 6.79 5.06 -9.36
CA ARG A 32 7.89 4.90 -10.31
C ARG A 32 7.75 3.65 -11.19
N ALA A 33 7.22 2.56 -10.64
CA ALA A 33 6.95 1.35 -11.41
C ALA A 33 5.92 1.62 -12.53
N ARG A 34 4.83 2.34 -12.21
CA ARG A 34 3.80 2.75 -13.19
C ARG A 34 4.37 3.69 -14.24
N GLU A 35 5.16 4.69 -13.84
CA GLU A 35 5.81 5.62 -14.77
C GLU A 35 6.74 4.90 -15.76
N ARG A 36 7.56 3.97 -15.26
CA ARG A 36 8.45 3.14 -16.11
C ARG A 36 7.66 2.24 -17.05
N ALA A 37 6.60 1.62 -16.57
CA ALA A 37 5.74 0.78 -17.38
C ALA A 37 5.07 1.58 -18.51
N LYS A 38 4.56 2.77 -18.19
CA LYS A 38 4.04 3.72 -19.19
C LYS A 38 5.10 4.11 -20.23
N GLN A 39 6.31 4.46 -19.80
CA GLN A 39 7.41 4.82 -20.71
C GLN A 39 7.82 3.67 -21.65
N ALA A 40 7.76 2.43 -21.15
CA ALA A 40 8.08 1.24 -21.94
C ALA A 40 6.89 0.69 -22.74
N GLY A 41 5.67 1.25 -22.56
CA GLY A 41 4.45 0.74 -23.19
C GLY A 41 4.05 -0.65 -22.70
N ILE A 42 4.40 -1.00 -21.45
CA ILE A 42 4.09 -2.30 -20.84
C ILE A 42 3.15 -2.12 -19.64
N GLY A 43 2.48 -3.20 -19.21
CA GLY A 43 1.63 -3.23 -18.03
C GLY A 43 2.41 -3.38 -16.72
N VAL A 44 1.73 -3.11 -15.60
CA VAL A 44 2.20 -3.43 -14.23
C VAL A 44 1.29 -4.50 -13.64
N ILE A 45 1.89 -5.53 -13.03
CA ILE A 45 1.15 -6.52 -12.25
C ILE A 45 0.99 -6.03 -10.81
N ILE A 46 -0.23 -6.01 -10.30
CA ILE A 46 -0.57 -5.64 -8.93
C ILE A 46 -1.39 -6.73 -8.25
N LEU A 47 -1.26 -6.83 -6.93
CA LEU A 47 -2.18 -7.60 -6.10
C LEU A 47 -3.26 -6.65 -5.57
N LYS A 48 -4.51 -6.85 -5.98
CA LYS A 48 -5.66 -6.05 -5.59
C LYS A 48 -6.77 -6.97 -5.11
N ASP A 49 -7.24 -6.73 -3.89
CA ASP A 49 -8.34 -7.51 -3.29
C ASP A 49 -8.10 -9.04 -3.28
N GLY A 50 -6.82 -9.45 -3.19
CA GLY A 50 -6.40 -10.86 -3.21
C GLY A 50 -6.20 -11.44 -4.62
N GLU A 51 -6.46 -10.66 -5.67
CA GLU A 51 -6.33 -11.07 -7.06
C GLU A 51 -5.13 -10.40 -7.73
N ILE A 52 -4.47 -11.14 -8.63
CA ILE A 52 -3.39 -10.60 -9.46
C ILE A 52 -4.03 -9.96 -10.69
N VAL A 53 -3.81 -8.66 -10.86
CA VAL A 53 -4.36 -7.85 -11.95
C VAL A 53 -3.23 -7.20 -12.73
N GLU A 54 -3.35 -7.18 -14.06
CA GLU A 54 -2.48 -6.40 -14.93
C GLU A 54 -3.14 -5.05 -15.25
N GLU A 55 -2.43 -3.95 -14.95
CA GLU A 55 -2.85 -2.60 -15.33
C GLU A 55 -2.00 -2.12 -16.51
N LEU A 56 -2.66 -1.84 -17.63
CA LEU A 56 -2.06 -1.23 -18.82
C LEU A 56 -2.15 0.30 -18.72
N PRO A 57 -1.14 1.03 -19.23
CA PRO A 57 -1.25 2.48 -19.35
C PRO A 57 -2.36 2.83 -20.34
N ASP A 58 -3.30 3.69 -19.92
CA ASP A 58 -4.30 4.27 -20.83
C ASP A 58 -3.56 4.93 -22.02
N SER A 59 -3.95 4.52 -23.24
CA SER A 59 -3.34 4.92 -24.51
C SER A 59 -3.51 6.40 -24.82
#